data_AF-A0A223EEZ4-F1
#
_entry.id   AF-A0A223EEZ4-F1
#
_cell.length_a   1.000
_cell.length_b   1.000
_cell.length_c   1.000
_cell.angle_alpha   90.00
_cell.angle_beta   90.00
_cell.angle_gamma   90.00
#
_symmetry.space_group_name_H-M   'P 1'
#
loop_
_entity.id
_entity.type
_entity.pdbx_description
1 polymer ?
#
loop_
_entity_poly.entity_id
_entity_poly.type
_entity_poly.pdbx_seq_one_letter_code
_entity_poly.pdbx_strand_id
1 'polypeptide(L)'
;MNDYGYFDNVNYTGNHLHIDNYQNEFTPYIEAIAWERQDKTMDIFFDDFENEKEFNTLFGAKERYYDDFMGVFLGNVKTDEQAYEMFRSWVDTVLYPYRNGTNKM
;
A
#
# COMPACT_ATOMS: atom_id res chain seq x y z
N MET A 1 16.64 -21.45 -15.66
CA MET A 1 15.74 -20.28 -15.52
C MET A 1 15.91 -19.79 -14.12
N ASN A 2 16.31 -18.54 -13.93
CA ASN A 2 16.32 -17.96 -12.58
C ASN A 2 14.85 -17.75 -12.23
N ASP A 3 14.32 -18.52 -11.28
CA ASP A 3 12.99 -18.30 -10.71
C ASP A 3 13.08 -17.06 -9.84
N TYR A 4 12.88 -15.90 -10.46
CA TYR A 4 12.74 -14.66 -9.74
C TYR A 4 11.37 -14.65 -9.05
N GLY A 5 11.36 -14.37 -7.75
CA GLY A 5 10.14 -14.19 -6.98
C GLY A 5 9.32 -13.02 -7.49
N TYR A 6 8.02 -13.00 -7.18
CA TYR A 6 7.10 -11.96 -7.67
C TYR A 6 7.57 -10.53 -7.35
N PHE A 7 8.17 -10.34 -6.17
CA PHE A 7 8.64 -9.05 -5.65
C PHE A 7 10.15 -8.82 -5.83
N ASP A 8 10.84 -9.63 -6.65
CA ASP A 8 12.26 -9.37 -6.90
C ASP A 8 12.48 -8.04 -7.62
N ASN A 9 13.54 -7.33 -7.22
CA ASN A 9 13.92 -6.03 -7.78
C ASN A 9 14.04 -6.02 -9.31
N VAL A 10 14.39 -7.15 -9.92
CA VAL A 10 14.48 -7.28 -11.39
C VAL A 10 13.14 -7.08 -12.10
N ASN A 11 12.03 -7.21 -11.38
CA ASN A 11 10.68 -7.03 -11.89
C ASN A 11 10.23 -5.56 -11.91
N TYR A 12 11.02 -4.64 -11.34
CA TYR A 12 10.69 -3.21 -11.26
C TYR A 12 11.60 -2.37 -12.14
N THR A 13 11.08 -1.23 -12.59
CA THR A 13 11.84 -0.27 -13.43
C THR A 13 12.68 0.68 -12.60
N GLY A 14 12.35 0.83 -11.31
CA GLY A 14 12.86 1.86 -10.41
C GLY A 14 12.03 3.14 -10.39
N ASN A 15 11.08 3.31 -11.33
CA ASN A 15 10.11 4.39 -11.26
C ASN A 15 9.02 4.06 -10.24
N HIS A 16 8.44 5.09 -9.64
CA HIS A 16 7.34 4.97 -8.72
C HIS A 16 6.48 6.24 -8.72
N LEU A 17 5.24 6.08 -8.29
CA LEU A 17 4.27 7.15 -8.08
C LEU A 17 3.94 7.21 -6.59
N HIS A 18 4.03 8.41 -6.01
CA HIS A 18 3.47 8.67 -4.68
C HIS A 18 1.96 8.89 -4.85
N ILE A 19 1.16 8.07 -4.16
CA ILE A 19 -0.29 8.17 -4.17
C ILE A 19 -0.78 8.54 -2.77
N ASP A 20 -1.65 9.54 -2.70
CA ASP A 20 -2.22 10.03 -1.47
C ASP A 20 -3.74 9.83 -1.43
N ASN A 21 -4.30 10.05 -0.25
CA ASN A 21 -5.74 9.98 -0.02
C ASN A 21 -6.43 11.34 0.01
N TYR A 22 -5.80 12.42 -0.47
CA TYR A 22 -6.32 13.77 -0.32
C TYR A 22 -7.71 13.92 -0.98
N GLN A 23 -8.69 14.34 -0.18
CA GLN A 23 -10.04 14.67 -0.66
C GLN A 23 -10.37 16.16 -0.45
N ASN A 24 -9.95 16.70 0.70
CA ASN A 24 -10.14 18.10 1.09
C ASN A 24 -9.18 18.47 2.25
N GLU A 25 -9.19 19.73 2.67
CA GLU A 25 -8.32 20.29 3.71
C GLU A 25 -8.45 19.64 5.10
N PHE A 26 -9.52 18.88 5.35
CA PHE A 26 -9.75 18.17 6.61
C PHE A 26 -9.32 16.70 6.55
N THR A 27 -8.81 16.23 5.41
CA THR A 27 -8.36 14.84 5.24
C THR A 27 -6.96 14.69 5.84
N PRO A 28 -6.76 13.84 6.87
CA PRO A 28 -5.42 13.48 7.30
C PRO A 28 -4.60 12.96 6.11
N TYR A 29 -3.40 13.51 5.94
CA TYR A 29 -2.52 13.10 4.84
C TYR A 29 -2.01 11.69 5.10
N ILE A 30 -2.32 10.77 4.20
CA ILE A 30 -1.83 9.40 4.18
C ILE A 30 -1.31 9.12 2.77
N GLU A 31 -0.12 8.55 2.67
CA GLU A 31 0.56 8.27 1.41
C GLU A 31 0.93 6.79 1.30
N ALA A 32 0.95 6.28 0.08
CA ALA A 32 1.51 5.00 -0.33
C ALA A 32 2.40 5.18 -1.57
N ILE A 33 3.18 4.16 -1.89
CA ILE A 33 4.03 4.16 -3.08
C ILE A 33 3.55 3.07 -4.05
N ALA A 34 3.26 3.47 -5.28
CA ALA A 34 3.00 2.57 -6.40
C ALA A 34 4.29 2.36 -7.22
N TRP A 35 4.88 1.18 -7.13
CA TRP A 35 6.14 0.83 -7.80
C TRP A 35 5.88 0.29 -9.21
N GLU A 36 6.48 0.92 -10.23
CA GLU A 36 6.30 0.51 -11.62
C GLU A 36 7.05 -0.80 -11.93
N ARG A 37 6.30 -1.78 -12.42
CA ARG A 37 6.82 -3.06 -12.90
C ARG A 37 7.30 -2.95 -14.36
N GLN A 38 8.17 -3.87 -14.76
CA GLN A 38 8.68 -3.96 -16.14
C GLN A 38 7.56 -4.13 -17.19
N ASP A 39 6.43 -4.72 -16.80
CA ASP A 39 5.24 -4.90 -17.66
C ASP A 39 4.29 -3.70 -17.68
N LYS A 40 4.69 -2.57 -17.07
CA LYS A 40 3.92 -1.32 -16.99
C LYS A 40 2.69 -1.36 -16.09
N THR A 41 2.54 -2.42 -15.28
CA THR A 41 1.64 -2.38 -14.12
C THR A 41 2.36 -1.76 -12.92
N MET A 42 1.63 -1.51 -11.84
CA MET A 42 2.17 -0.97 -10.59
C MET A 42 1.70 -1.77 -9.39
N ASP A 43 2.63 -2.07 -8.49
CA ASP A 43 2.32 -2.65 -7.19
C ASP A 43 2.26 -1.55 -6.13
N ILE A 44 1.15 -1.51 -5.40
CA ILE A 44 0.91 -0.52 -4.36
C ILE A 44 1.40 -1.08 -3.03
N PHE A 45 2.28 -0.33 -2.38
CA PHE A 45 2.77 -0.64 -1.04
C PHE A 45 2.50 0.48 -0.05
N PHE A 46 2.25 0.09 1.19
CA PHE A 46 1.97 0.99 2.31
C PHE A 46 2.81 0.63 3.53
N ASP A 47 3.47 1.63 4.12
CA ASP A 47 4.37 1.49 5.26
C ASP A 47 4.10 2.49 6.41
N ASP A 48 3.21 3.47 6.21
CA ASP A 48 2.87 4.51 7.20
C ASP A 48 1.89 4.03 8.29
N PHE A 49 2.22 2.96 9.00
CA PHE A 49 1.45 2.46 10.14
C PHE A 49 1.74 3.24 11.43
N GLU A 50 0.72 3.55 12.25
CA GLU A 50 0.94 4.28 13.51
C GLU A 50 1.81 3.51 14.52
N ASN A 51 1.76 2.18 14.49
CA ASN A 51 2.48 1.29 15.38
C ASN A 51 2.39 -0.18 14.94
N GLU A 52 3.18 -1.04 15.57
CA GLU A 52 3.19 -2.50 15.33
C GLU A 52 1.82 -3.14 15.59
N LYS A 53 1.00 -2.61 16.52
CA LYS A 53 -0.34 -3.14 16.80
C LYS A 53 -1.28 -2.89 15.61
N GLU A 54 -1.22 -1.72 14.97
CA GLU A 54 -1.96 -1.43 13.75
C GLU A 54 -1.57 -2.39 12.63
N PHE A 55 -0.27 -2.53 12.37
CA PHE A 55 0.26 -3.47 11.40
C PHE A 55 -0.24 -4.91 11.68
N ASN A 56 -0.05 -5.42 12.89
CA ASN A 56 -0.42 -6.78 13.27
C ASN A 56 -1.94 -7.00 13.22
N THR A 57 -2.75 -6.00 13.57
CA THR A 57 -4.21 -6.14 13.51
C THR A 57 -4.72 -6.18 12.08
N LEU A 58 -4.17 -5.34 11.20
CA LEU A 58 -4.58 -5.27 9.80
C LEU A 58 -4.00 -6.44 8.97
N PHE A 59 -2.81 -6.91 9.30
CA PHE A 59 -2.00 -7.79 8.45
C PHE A 59 -1.32 -8.98 9.15
N GLY A 60 -1.20 -9.02 10.47
CA GLY A 60 -0.42 -10.05 11.19
C GLY A 60 -0.91 -11.49 11.10
N ALA A 61 -2.16 -11.72 10.65
CA ALA A 61 -2.73 -13.05 10.44
C ALA A 61 -2.92 -13.43 8.96
N LYS A 62 -2.48 -12.58 8.02
CA LYS A 62 -2.70 -12.79 6.58
C LYS A 62 -1.40 -13.19 5.90
N GLU A 63 -1.44 -14.22 5.05
CA GLU A 63 -0.35 -14.48 4.10
C GLU A 63 -0.22 -13.27 3.16
N ARG A 64 0.73 -12.39 3.44
CA ARG A 64 0.98 -11.18 2.67
C ARG A 64 2.47 -10.97 2.55
N TYR A 65 2.85 -10.37 1.43
CA TYR A 65 4.20 -9.86 1.27
C TYR A 65 4.34 -8.56 2.06
N TYR A 66 5.33 -8.58 2.95
CA TYR A 66 5.83 -7.42 3.67
C TYR A 66 7.33 -7.38 3.46
N ASP A 67 7.82 -6.21 3.10
CA ASP A 67 9.24 -5.92 2.96
C ASP A 67 9.55 -4.67 3.77
N ASP A 68 10.65 -4.68 4.53
CA ASP A 68 11.01 -3.58 5.43
C ASP A 68 11.28 -2.27 4.67
N PHE A 69 11.54 -2.34 3.36
CA PHE A 69 11.81 -1.18 2.51
C PHE A 69 10.58 -0.75 1.69
N MET A 70 9.82 -1.69 1.12
CA MET A 70 8.65 -1.35 0.30
C MET A 70 7.37 -1.19 1.13
N GLY A 71 7.22 -1.91 2.24
CA GLY A 71 6.00 -1.97 3.04
C GLY A 71 5.10 -3.15 2.69
N VAL A 72 3.80 -3.03 3.02
CA VAL A 72 2.79 -4.07 2.79
C VAL A 72 2.19 -3.94 1.39
N PHE A 73 2.18 -5.03 0.64
CA PHE A 73 1.50 -5.09 -0.65
C PHE A 73 -0.03 -5.00 -0.50
N LEU A 74 -0.61 -3.93 -1.05
CA LEU A 74 -2.06 -3.71 -1.09
C LEU A 74 -2.69 -4.33 -2.34
N GLY A 75 -2.02 -4.26 -3.50
CA GLY A 75 -2.48 -4.85 -4.75
C GLY A 75 -1.77 -4.30 -5.99
N ASN A 76 -2.13 -4.82 -7.16
CA ASN A 76 -1.58 -4.43 -8.46
C ASN A 76 -2.62 -3.70 -9.32
N VAL A 77 -2.19 -2.66 -10.03
CA VAL A 77 -3.02 -1.81 -10.89
C VAL A 77 -2.33 -1.49 -12.21
N LYS A 78 -3.07 -1.01 -13.21
CA LYS A 78 -2.54 -0.73 -14.56
C LYS A 78 -2.37 0.75 -14.88
N THR A 79 -3.01 1.64 -14.13
CA THR A 79 -2.98 3.08 -14.38
C THR A 79 -2.87 3.85 -13.08
N ASP A 80 -2.40 5.09 -13.19
CA ASP A 80 -2.26 6.02 -12.07
C ASP A 80 -3.62 6.26 -11.39
N GLU A 81 -4.69 6.45 -12.17
CA GLU A 81 -6.04 6.64 -11.63
C GLU A 81 -6.50 5.44 -10.80
N GLN A 82 -6.24 4.21 -11.28
CA GLN A 82 -6.55 3.00 -10.53
C GLN A 82 -5.74 2.91 -9.24
N ALA A 83 -4.49 3.40 -9.24
CA ALA A 83 -3.67 3.45 -8.03
C ALA A 83 -4.30 4.36 -6.98
N TYR A 84 -4.64 5.60 -7.34
CA TYR A 84 -5.30 6.54 -6.43
C TYR A 84 -6.68 6.04 -5.97
N GLU A 85 -7.50 5.48 -6.86
CA GLU A 85 -8.82 4.94 -6.51
C GLU A 85 -8.72 3.76 -5.54
N MET A 86 -7.85 2.79 -5.83
CA MET A 86 -7.64 1.64 -4.97
C MET A 86 -7.12 2.07 -3.59
N PHE A 87 -6.15 2.98 -3.55
CA PHE A 87 -5.57 3.44 -2.30
C PHE A 87 -6.57 4.24 -1.46
N ARG A 88 -7.28 5.20 -2.04
CA ARG A 88 -8.35 5.94 -1.33
C ARG A 88 -9.41 4.99 -0.79
N SER A 89 -9.85 4.02 -1.60
CA SER A 89 -10.83 3.03 -1.15
C SER A 89 -10.31 2.21 0.02
N TRP A 90 -9.06 1.77 -0.02
CA TRP A 90 -8.44 1.05 1.09
C TRP A 90 -8.33 1.91 2.35
N VAL A 91 -7.92 3.18 2.24
CA VAL A 91 -7.86 4.10 3.38
C VAL A 91 -9.24 4.28 4.01
N ASP A 92 -10.28 4.55 3.20
CA ASP A 92 -11.62 4.83 3.68
C ASP A 92 -12.33 3.59 4.29
N THR A 93 -12.02 2.39 3.80
CA THR A 93 -12.72 1.15 4.20
C THR A 93 -11.95 0.27 5.17
N VAL A 94 -10.63 0.47 5.30
CA VAL A 94 -9.76 -0.36 6.15
C VAL A 94 -9.02 0.49 7.17
N LEU A 95 -8.21 1.45 6.72
CA LEU A 95 -7.30 2.19 7.60
C LEU A 95 -8.06 3.12 8.57
N TYR A 96 -8.90 4.00 8.04
CA TYR A 96 -9.65 4.95 8.85
C TYR A 96 -10.66 4.31 9.78
N PRO A 97 -11.43 3.29 9.38
CA PRO A 97 -12.26 2.57 10.32
C PRO A 97 -11.47 1.96 11.48
N TYR A 98 -10.22 1.53 11.25
CA TYR A 98 -9.34 1.07 12.33
C TYR A 98 -8.86 2.22 13.23
N ARG A 99 -8.34 3.31 12.65
CA ARG A 99 -7.78 4.46 13.41
C ARG A 99 -8.83 5.30 14.15
N ASN A 100 -10.00 5.47 13.54
CA ASN A 100 -11.11 6.27 14.08
C ASN A 100 -12.10 5.42 14.89
N GLY A 101 -12.10 4.11 14.69
CA GLY A 101 -12.88 3.17 15.49
C GLY A 101 -12.36 3.11 16.92
N THR A 102 -13.27 2.92 17.87
CA THR A 102 -13.00 2.75 19.31
C THR A 102 -12.17 1.50 19.68
N ASN A 103 -11.40 0.92 18.74
CA ASN A 103 -10.41 -0.13 18.97
C ASN A 103 -9.09 0.41 19.55
N LYS A 104 -9.15 1.52 20.29
CA LYS A 104 -8.13 1.93 21.27
C LYS A 104 -8.19 1.12 22.57
N MET A 105 -8.64 -0.15 22.53
CA MET A 105 -8.54 -1.06 23.68
C MET A 105 -7.17 -1.71 23.71
#